data_AF-A0A2I1I811-F1
#
_entry.id   AF-A0A2I1I811-F1
#
_cell.length_a   1.000
_cell.length_b   1.000
_cell.length_c   1.000
_cell.angle_alpha   90.00
_cell.angle_beta   90.00
_cell.angle_gamma   90.00
#
_symmetry.space_group_name_H-M   'P 1'
#
loop_
_entity.id
_entity.type
_entity.pdbx_description
1 polymer ?
#
loop_
_entity_poly.entity_id
_entity_poly.type
_entity_poly.pdbx_seq_one_letter_code
_entity_poly.pdbx_strand_id
1 'polypeptide(L)'
;MNMSPSYAYWGTIIFVLVGVGATTIFALLNHPHRAVYALAGTLLVMAGARLVLPGRPWFASRNRWTDAVVLAFLALGIWYFSPFTATMNLLS
;
A
#
# COMPACT_ATOMS: atom_id res chain seq x y z
N MET A 1 30.11 0.23 -5.71
CA MET A 1 29.81 1.45 -4.91
C MET A 1 28.59 1.15 -4.05
N ASN A 2 28.77 1.03 -2.73
CA ASN A 2 27.66 0.95 -1.78
C ASN A 2 27.03 2.35 -1.67
N MET A 3 25.91 2.57 -2.36
CA MET A 3 25.09 3.77 -2.15
C MET A 3 24.41 3.63 -0.78
N SER A 4 24.73 4.52 0.15
CA SER A 4 24.03 4.58 1.43
C SER A 4 22.54 4.87 1.17
N PRO A 5 21.61 4.17 1.84
CA PRO A 5 20.19 4.36 1.63
C PRO A 5 19.78 5.81 1.98
N SER A 6 19.10 6.47 1.04
CA SER A 6 18.66 7.86 1.19
C SER A 6 17.55 8.00 2.24
N TYR A 7 17.33 9.20 2.79
CA TYR A 7 16.23 9.43 3.74
C TYR A 7 14.85 9.02 3.18
N ALA A 8 14.64 9.19 1.87
CA ALA A 8 13.44 8.74 1.19
C ALA A 8 13.28 7.21 1.20
N TYR A 9 14.39 6.48 1.09
CA TYR A 9 14.38 5.01 1.18
C TYR A 9 13.83 4.56 2.53
N TRP A 10 14.40 5.06 3.63
CA TRP A 10 13.96 4.71 4.98
C TRP A 10 12.53 5.18 5.26
N GLY A 11 12.18 6.38 4.80
CA GLY A 11 10.83 6.93 4.93
C GLY A 11 9.77 6.01 4.31
N THR A 12 10.01 5.49 3.10
CA THR A 12 9.07 4.57 2.45
C THR A 12 8.93 3.23 3.19
N ILE A 13 10.02 2.71 3.77
CA ILE A 13 9.96 1.48 4.58
C ILE A 13 9.10 1.70 5.82
N ILE A 14 9.39 2.75 6.59
CA ILE A 14 8.65 3.07 7.82
C ILE A 14 7.17 3.27 7.49
N PHE A 15 6.86 4.00 6.42
CA PHE A 15 5.49 4.23 5.98
C PHE A 15 4.75 2.92 5.67
N VAL A 16 5.38 2.02 4.91
CA VAL A 16 4.78 0.71 4.59
C VAL A 16 4.57 -0.12 5.86
N LEU A 17 5.54 -0.16 6.77
CA LEU A 17 5.40 -0.88 8.04
C LEU A 17 4.24 -0.34 8.88
N VAL A 18 4.09 0.98 8.96
CA VAL A 18 2.97 1.62 9.66
C VAL A 18 1.64 1.29 8.98
N GLY A 19 1.56 1.36 7.64
CA GLY A 19 0.34 1.05 6.89
C GLY A 19 -0.09 -0.40 7.05
N VAL A 20 0.83 -1.35 6.97
CA VAL A 20 0.59 -2.78 7.20
C VAL A 20 0.19 -3.04 8.65
N GLY A 21 0.90 -2.43 9.61
CA GLY A 21 0.58 -2.52 11.04
C GLY A 21 -0.82 -2.02 11.36
N ALA A 22 -1.18 -0.83 10.88
CA ALA A 22 -2.50 -0.24 11.06
C ALA A 22 -3.60 -1.13 10.44
N THR A 23 -3.39 -1.63 9.22
CA THR A 23 -4.30 -2.57 8.55
C THR A 23 -4.52 -3.82 9.40
N THR A 24 -3.44 -4.39 9.93
CA THR A 24 -3.48 -5.60 10.77
C THR A 24 -4.24 -5.35 12.06
N ILE A 25 -3.98 -4.23 12.73
CA ILE A 25 -4.68 -3.83 13.96
C ILE A 25 -6.19 -3.66 13.68
N PHE A 26 -6.57 -2.96 12.60
CA PHE A 26 -7.99 -2.81 12.25
C PHE A 26 -8.66 -4.15 11.92
N ALA A 27 -7.94 -5.07 11.28
CA ALA A 27 -8.44 -6.42 11.02
C ALA A 27 -8.66 -7.20 12.32
N LEU A 28 -7.70 -7.17 13.26
CA LEU A 28 -7.80 -7.82 14.57
C LEU A 28 -8.92 -7.25 15.44
N LEU A 29 -9.21 -5.94 15.31
CA LEU A 29 -10.28 -5.25 16.03
C LEU A 29 -11.65 -5.38 15.37
N ASN A 30 -11.83 -6.28 14.39
CA ASN A 30 -13.09 -6.45 13.65
C ASN A 30 -13.59 -5.15 12.98
N HIS A 31 -12.67 -4.32 12.48
CA HIS A 31 -12.98 -3.14 11.68
C HIS A 31 -12.52 -3.33 10.21
N PRO A 32 -13.09 -4.31 9.48
CA PRO A 32 -12.60 -4.71 8.16
C PRO A 32 -12.64 -3.56 7.14
N HIS A 33 -13.68 -2.72 7.18
CA HIS A 33 -13.76 -1.55 6.30
C HIS A 33 -12.61 -0.56 6.51
N ARG A 34 -12.21 -0.33 7.78
CA ARG A 34 -11.10 0.55 8.11
C ARG A 34 -9.76 -0.06 7.71
N ALA A 35 -9.61 -1.38 7.84
CA ALA A 35 -8.43 -2.11 7.38
C ALA A 35 -8.25 -1.97 5.85
N VAL A 36 -9.32 -2.14 5.09
CA VAL A 36 -9.31 -1.96 3.62
C VAL A 36 -8.90 -0.54 3.25
N TYR A 37 -9.48 0.48 3.89
CA TYR A 37 -9.12 1.87 3.61
C TYR A 37 -7.66 2.19 3.97
N ALA A 38 -7.16 1.65 5.09
CA ALA A 38 -5.77 1.81 5.48
C ALA A 38 -4.82 1.18 4.44
N LEU A 39 -5.12 -0.04 3.97
CA LEU A 39 -4.32 -0.73 2.97
C LEU A 39 -4.36 -0.03 1.61
N ALA A 40 -5.55 0.26 1.08
CA ALA A 40 -5.74 0.93 -0.20
C ALA A 40 -5.11 2.34 -0.19
N GLY A 41 -5.30 3.09 0.91
CA GLY A 41 -4.67 4.40 1.10
C GLY A 41 -3.14 4.31 1.11
N THR A 42 -2.58 3.33 1.82
CA THR A 42 -1.12 3.09 1.85
C THR A 42 -0.58 2.85 0.43
N LEU A 43 -1.26 2.01 -0.35
CA LEU A 43 -0.88 1.73 -1.74
C LEU A 43 -0.96 2.95 -2.65
N LEU A 44 -2.02 3.77 -2.53
CA LEU A 44 -2.18 5.01 -3.32
C LEU A 44 -1.12 6.06 -2.95
N VAL A 45 -0.82 6.24 -1.67
CA VAL A 45 0.26 7.13 -1.23
C VAL A 45 1.60 6.66 -1.78
N MET A 46 1.86 5.36 -1.77
CA MET A 46 3.07 4.80 -2.36
C MET A 46 3.12 4.96 -3.89
N ALA A 47 1.99 4.82 -4.58
CA ALA A 47 1.88 5.09 -6.01
C ALA A 47 2.23 6.56 -6.33
N GLY A 48 1.69 7.50 -5.57
CA GLY A 48 2.03 8.92 -5.70
C GLY A 48 3.49 9.22 -5.35
N ALA A 49 3.97 8.68 -4.23
CA ALA A 49 5.35 8.83 -3.80
C ALA A 49 6.33 8.32 -4.86
N ARG A 50 6.00 7.25 -5.58
CA ARG A 50 6.82 6.71 -6.66
C ARG A 50 6.98 7.66 -7.84
N LEU A 51 5.97 8.48 -8.13
CA LEU A 51 6.01 9.46 -9.22
C LEU A 51 6.86 10.68 -8.85
N VAL A 52 6.94 11.03 -7.57
CA VAL A 52 7.63 12.23 -7.06
C VAL A 52 9.07 11.94 -6.62
N LEU A 53 9.32 10.80 -5.96
CA LEU A 53 10.62 10.49 -5.38
C LEU A 53 11.64 10.08 -6.46
N PRO A 54 12.79 10.78 -6.56
CA PRO A 54 13.86 10.40 -7.46
C PRO A 54 14.61 9.16 -6.93
N GLY A 55 15.08 8.32 -7.85
CA GLY A 55 15.86 7.12 -7.53
C GLY A 55 15.07 5.82 -7.57
N ARG A 56 15.73 4.74 -7.13
CA ARG A 56 15.18 3.37 -7.06
C ARG A 56 15.07 2.95 -5.59
N PRO A 57 13.94 3.24 -4.91
CA PRO A 57 13.63 2.61 -3.62
C PRO A 57 13.74 1.08 -3.71
N TRP A 58 13.77 0.40 -2.57
CA TRP A 58 13.82 -1.07 -2.48
C TRP A 58 12.74 -1.81 -3.29
N PHE A 59 11.64 -1.13 -3.61
CA PHE A 59 10.48 -1.68 -4.34
C PHE A 59 10.23 -0.95 -5.67
N ALA A 60 11.27 -0.78 -6.50
CA ALA A 60 11.19 0.03 -7.71
C ALA A 60 11.67 -0.69 -8.99
N SER A 61 10.77 -0.81 -9.97
CA SER A 61 11.12 -1.19 -11.33
C SER A 61 11.82 -0.03 -12.06
N ARG A 62 12.40 -0.32 -13.23
CA ARG A 62 13.12 0.68 -14.03
C ARG A 62 12.18 1.78 -14.55
N ASN A 63 10.89 1.47 -14.73
CA ASN A 63 9.88 2.43 -15.13
C ASN A 63 8.97 2.80 -13.95
N ARG A 64 9.14 4.00 -13.41
CA ARG A 64 8.33 4.52 -12.28
C ARG A 64 6.82 4.53 -12.54
N TRP A 65 6.41 4.67 -13.80
CA TRP A 65 5.00 4.68 -14.18
C TRP A 65 4.36 3.31 -14.00
N THR A 66 5.08 2.24 -14.33
CA THR A 66 4.55 0.88 -14.18
C THR A 66 4.29 0.57 -12.71
N ASP A 67 5.21 0.92 -11.82
CA ASP A 67 5.03 0.73 -10.37
C ASP A 67 3.81 1.50 -9.86
N ALA A 68 3.67 2.78 -10.25
CA ALA A 68 2.55 3.62 -9.84
C ALA A 68 1.20 3.06 -10.34
N VAL A 69 1.15 2.61 -11.59
CA VAL A 69 -0.06 1.99 -12.17
C VAL A 69 -0.41 0.70 -11.45
N VAL A 70 0.55 -0.18 -11.18
CA VAL A 70 0.31 -1.44 -10.48
C VAL A 70 -0.20 -1.19 -9.06
N LEU A 71 0.44 -0.28 -8.32
CA LEU A 71 0.03 0.07 -6.96
C LEU A 71 -1.37 0.69 -6.93
N ALA A 72 -1.66 1.62 -7.84
CA ALA A 72 -2.97 2.25 -7.95
C ALA A 72 -4.06 1.26 -8.37
N PHE A 73 -3.77 0.41 -9.35
CA PHE A 73 -4.71 -0.63 -9.80
C PHE A 73 -5.02 -1.61 -8.69
N LEU A 74 -4.01 -2.07 -7.94
CA LEU A 74 -4.20 -2.96 -6.80
C LEU A 74 -5.02 -2.28 -5.69
N ALA A 75 -4.74 -1.02 -5.37
CA ALA A 75 -5.48 -0.27 -4.36
C ALA A 75 -6.97 -0.14 -4.73
N LEU A 76 -7.25 0.24 -5.98
CA LEU A 76 -8.60 0.38 -6.48
C LEU A 76 -9.31 -0.97 -6.56
N GLY A 77 -8.63 -2.04 -6.95
CA GLY A 77 -9.16 -3.39 -6.94
C GLY A 77 -9.54 -3.85 -5.54
N ILE A 78 -8.64 -3.70 -4.56
CA ILE A 78 -8.91 -4.04 -3.15
C ILE A 78 -10.12 -3.25 -2.64
N TRP A 79 -10.18 -1.95 -2.92
CA TRP A 79 -11.30 -1.12 -2.49
C TRP A 79 -12.61 -1.55 -3.16
N TYR A 80 -12.62 -1.72 -4.48
CA TYR A 80 -13.79 -2.11 -5.26
C TYR A 80 -14.34 -3.47 -4.83
N PHE A 81 -13.45 -4.46 -4.59
CA PHE A 81 -13.86 -5.81 -4.23
C PHE A 81 -14.17 -6.00 -2.73
N SER A 82 -13.83 -5.03 -1.88
CA SER A 82 -14.03 -5.13 -0.43
C SER A 82 -15.44 -5.47 0.05
N PRO A 83 -16.54 -5.01 -0.60
CA PRO A 83 -17.90 -5.38 -0.17
C PRO A 83 -18.17 -6.87 -0.38
N PHE A 84 -17.66 -7.47 -1.46
CA PHE A 84 -17.90 -8.88 -1.76
C PHE A 84 -17.21 -9.81 -0.75
N THR A 85 -16.04 -9.43 -0.24
CA THR A 85 -15.38 -10.18 0.84
C THR A 85 -16.12 -10.08 2.17
N ALA A 86 -16.81 -8.97 2.44
CA ALA A 86 -17.64 -8.84 3.64
C ALA A 86 -18.95 -9.66 3.54
N THR A 87 -19.44 -9.91 2.32
CA THR A 87 -20.69 -10.64 2.07
C THR A 87 -20.54 -12.15 2.28
N MET A 88 -19.33 -12.71 2.16
CA MET A 88 -19.10 -14.13 2.46
C MET A 88 -19.42 -14.50 3.92
N ASN A 89 -19.43 -13.53 4.85
CA ASN A 89 -19.78 -13.73 6.25
C ASN A 89 -21.30 -13.65 6.53
N LEU A 90 -22.14 -13.41 5.50
CA LEU A 90 -23.61 -13.39 5.62
C LEU A 90 -24.26 -14.71 5.19
N LEU A 91 -23.49 -15.65 4.63
CA LEU A 91 -23.97 -16.94 4.11
C LEU A 91 -23.42 -18.16 4.87
N SER A 92 -22.67 -17.96 5.96
CA SER A 92 -22.17 -18.99 6.88
C SER A 92 -22.87 -18.89 8.23
#